data_AF-A0A7K4FSP3-F1
#
_entry.id   AF-A0A7K4FSP3-F1
#
_cell.length_a   1.000
_cell.length_b   1.000
_cell.length_c   1.000
_cell.angle_alpha   90.00
_cell.angle_beta   90.00
_cell.angle_gamma   90.00
#
_symmetry.space_group_name_H-M   'P 1'
#
loop_
_entity.id
_entity.type
_entity.pdbx_description
1 polymer ?
#
loop_
_entity_poly.entity_id
_entity_poly.type
_entity_poly.pdbx_seq_one_letter_code
_entity_poly.pdbx_strand_id
1 'polypeptide(L)'
;MDLGLILGIIFLAVDVVISIWNSYNAGEISRSRKGLGITFYTLGGFLPMSYVLAIVLTLVLAYLGYLSLSTSIFLLSFSYLVFGLEIIIWGIIATVSSLITTMGTRSWKAGIITAYDAFATIFDAWEYITTFFSNVKSARKAIDSSDFSIIDVLLILITALGAAFIITYAAYKEGYKARLRYW
;
A
#
# COMPACT_ATOMS: atom_id res chain seq x y z
N MET A 1 11.17 17.76 -16.12
CA MET A 1 10.46 16.90 -15.15
C MET A 1 11.54 16.15 -14.39
N ASP A 2 11.67 16.35 -13.08
CA ASP A 2 12.75 15.73 -12.30
C ASP A 2 12.65 14.21 -12.34
N LEU A 3 13.79 13.53 -12.51
CA LEU A 3 13.90 12.07 -12.59
C LEU A 3 13.21 11.39 -11.38
N GLY A 4 13.30 11.99 -10.19
CA GLY A 4 12.65 11.49 -8.98
C GLY A 4 11.12 11.48 -9.08
N LEU A 5 10.51 12.47 -9.74
CA LEU A 5 9.06 12.54 -9.92
C LEU A 5 8.58 11.45 -10.90
N ILE A 6 9.35 11.22 -11.97
CA ILE A 6 9.09 10.13 -12.93
C ILE A 6 9.12 8.78 -12.21
N LEU A 7 10.16 8.53 -11.41
CA LEU A 7 10.29 7.29 -10.65
C LEU A 7 9.15 7.12 -9.63
N GLY A 8 8.77 8.19 -8.93
CA GLY A 8 7.62 8.15 -7.99
C GLY A 8 6.30 7.77 -8.66
N ILE A 9 6.01 8.32 -9.84
CA ILE A 9 4.80 7.95 -10.61
C ILE A 9 4.86 6.47 -11.02
N ILE A 10 6.02 5.99 -11.47
CA ILE A 10 6.20 4.58 -11.85
C ILE A 10 5.97 3.67 -10.66
N PHE A 11 6.51 3.98 -9.49
CA PHE A 11 6.30 3.20 -8.27
C PHE A 11 4.81 3.15 -7.88
N LEU A 12 4.12 4.29 -7.86
CA LEU A 12 2.68 4.32 -7.57
C LEU A 12 1.87 3.47 -8.56
N ALA A 13 2.21 3.49 -9.85
CA ALA A 13 1.54 2.66 -10.84
C ALA A 13 1.78 1.16 -10.63
N VAL A 14 3.02 0.79 -10.29
CA VAL A 14 3.39 -0.59 -9.94
C VAL A 14 2.64 -1.05 -8.69
N ASP A 15 2.54 -0.20 -7.67
CA ASP A 15 1.84 -0.51 -6.43
C ASP A 15 0.34 -0.78 -6.66
N VAL A 16 -0.31 -0.03 -7.55
CA VAL A 16 -1.70 -0.31 -7.95
C VAL A 16 -1.82 -1.71 -8.57
N VAL A 17 -0.94 -2.03 -9.53
CA VAL A 17 -0.98 -3.33 -10.23
C VAL A 17 -0.72 -4.47 -9.25
N ILE A 18 0.28 -4.34 -8.37
CA ILE A 18 0.61 -5.34 -7.36
C ILE A 18 -0.55 -5.51 -6.36
N SER A 19 -1.17 -4.42 -5.92
CA SER A 19 -2.30 -4.47 -4.98
C SER A 19 -3.51 -5.21 -5.56
N ILE A 20 -3.82 -4.96 -6.83
CA ILE A 20 -4.88 -5.67 -7.57
C ILE A 20 -4.52 -7.15 -7.72
N TRP A 21 -3.28 -7.45 -8.10
CA TRP A 21 -2.79 -8.82 -8.25
C TRP A 21 -2.85 -9.61 -6.93
N ASN A 22 -2.37 -9.02 -5.85
CA ASN A 22 -2.43 -9.60 -4.51
C ASN A 22 -3.87 -9.80 -4.05
N SER A 23 -4.77 -8.86 -4.35
CA SER A 23 -6.19 -8.99 -4.04
C SER A 23 -6.82 -10.17 -4.77
N TYR A 24 -6.51 -10.35 -6.06
CA TYR A 24 -6.97 -11.50 -6.85
C TYR A 24 -6.46 -12.82 -6.25
N ASN A 25 -5.15 -12.94 -6.00
CA ASN A 25 -4.56 -14.14 -5.41
C ASN A 25 -5.12 -14.45 -4.01
N ALA A 26 -5.36 -13.41 -3.21
CA ALA A 26 -6.00 -13.52 -1.91
C ALA A 26 -7.39 -14.15 -2.01
N GLY A 27 -8.15 -13.79 -3.06
CA GLY A 27 -9.42 -14.42 -3.40
C GLY A 27 -9.30 -15.93 -3.65
N GLU A 28 -8.28 -16.34 -4.41
CA GLU A 28 -8.00 -17.76 -4.66
C GLU A 28 -7.61 -18.50 -3.36
N ILE A 29 -6.75 -17.91 -2.53
CA ILE A 29 -6.31 -18.47 -1.25
C ILE A 29 -7.48 -18.61 -0.28
N SER A 30 -8.38 -17.63 -0.23
CA SER A 30 -9.52 -17.65 0.70
C SER A 30 -10.49 -18.82 0.47
N ARG A 31 -10.43 -19.50 -0.67
CA ARG A 31 -11.21 -20.73 -0.90
C ARG A 31 -10.73 -21.91 -0.07
N SER A 32 -9.42 -22.07 0.05
CA SER A 32 -8.81 -23.18 0.81
C SER A 32 -8.54 -22.78 2.25
N ARG A 33 -8.15 -21.53 2.48
CA ARG A 33 -7.81 -20.97 3.79
C ARG A 33 -8.36 -19.55 3.90
N LYS A 34 -9.64 -19.44 4.28
CA LYS A 34 -10.37 -18.17 4.37
C LYS A 34 -9.59 -17.09 5.14
N GLY A 35 -9.11 -17.42 6.34
CA GLY A 35 -8.35 -16.48 7.19
C GLY A 35 -7.08 -15.96 6.50
N LEU A 36 -6.28 -16.85 5.93
CA LEU A 36 -5.04 -16.47 5.24
C LEU A 36 -5.33 -15.56 4.04
N GLY A 37 -6.34 -15.91 3.23
CA GLY A 37 -6.70 -15.07 2.09
C GLY A 37 -7.25 -13.71 2.51
N ILE A 38 -7.98 -13.60 3.63
CA ILE A 38 -8.39 -12.29 4.17
C ILE A 38 -7.16 -11.48 4.61
N THR A 39 -6.18 -12.09 5.27
CA THR A 39 -4.95 -11.41 5.66
C THR A 39 -4.17 -10.89 4.45
N PHE A 40 -4.02 -11.71 3.41
CA PHE A 40 -3.35 -11.34 2.16
C PHE A 40 -4.11 -10.24 1.42
N TYR A 41 -5.44 -10.29 1.43
CA TYR A 41 -6.28 -9.25 0.86
C TYR A 41 -6.08 -7.92 1.59
N THR A 42 -6.16 -7.93 2.92
CA THR A 42 -6.09 -6.70 3.72
C THR A 42 -4.71 -6.05 3.63
N LEU A 43 -3.64 -6.81 3.89
CA LEU A 43 -2.28 -6.30 4.02
C LEU A 43 -1.54 -6.20 2.67
N GLY A 44 -1.89 -7.03 1.69
CA GLY A 44 -1.22 -7.05 0.40
C GLY A 44 -1.97 -6.35 -0.72
N GLY A 45 -3.25 -6.03 -0.51
CA GLY A 45 -4.13 -5.48 -1.53
C GLY A 45 -4.82 -4.19 -1.08
N PHE A 46 -5.75 -4.31 -0.13
CA PHE A 46 -6.62 -3.21 0.30
C PHE A 46 -5.85 -2.01 0.86
N LEU A 47 -4.98 -2.25 1.84
CA LEU A 47 -4.27 -1.15 2.51
C LEU A 47 -3.18 -0.52 1.62
N PRO A 48 -2.37 -1.27 0.83
CA PRO A 48 -1.45 -0.65 -0.13
C PRO A 48 -2.18 0.15 -1.21
N MET A 49 -3.34 -0.32 -1.69
CA MET A 49 -4.17 0.47 -2.60
C MET A 49 -4.71 1.75 -1.95
N SER A 50 -5.07 1.67 -0.66
CA SER A 50 -5.55 2.83 0.11
C SER A 50 -4.45 3.88 0.28
N TYR A 51 -3.22 3.45 0.53
CA TYR A 51 -2.03 4.30 0.57
C TYR A 51 -1.84 5.07 -0.73
N VAL A 52 -1.82 4.35 -1.86
CA VAL A 52 -1.64 4.95 -3.19
C VAL A 52 -2.75 5.96 -3.48
N LEU A 53 -4.01 5.60 -3.25
CA LEU A 53 -5.13 6.50 -3.51
C LEU A 53 -5.13 7.71 -2.59
N ALA A 54 -4.74 7.57 -1.33
CA ALA A 54 -4.60 8.71 -0.42
C ALA A 54 -3.55 9.70 -0.92
N ILE A 55 -2.39 9.22 -1.39
CA ILE A 55 -1.34 10.06 -1.98
C ILE A 55 -1.86 10.73 -3.25
N VAL A 56 -2.41 9.97 -4.20
CA VAL A 56 -2.86 10.49 -5.49
C VAL A 56 -3.95 11.55 -5.29
N LEU A 57 -4.95 11.29 -4.46
CA LEU A 57 -6.01 12.25 -4.16
C LEU A 57 -5.45 13.51 -3.51
N THR A 58 -4.53 13.36 -2.54
CA THR A 58 -3.89 14.50 -1.88
C THR A 58 -3.13 15.36 -2.90
N LEU A 59 -2.28 14.76 -3.74
CA LEU A 59 -1.49 15.49 -4.74
C LEU A 59 -2.38 16.20 -5.78
N VAL A 60 -3.41 15.51 -6.29
CA VAL A 60 -4.33 16.08 -7.28
C VAL A 60 -5.12 17.26 -6.69
N LEU A 61 -5.70 17.09 -5.51
CA LEU A 61 -6.52 18.14 -4.89
C LEU A 61 -5.68 19.32 -4.41
N ALA A 62 -4.47 19.07 -3.91
CA ALA A 62 -3.51 20.12 -3.59
C ALA A 62 -3.09 20.92 -4.84
N TYR A 63 -2.80 20.22 -5.95
CA TYR A 63 -2.46 20.87 -7.22
C TYR A 63 -3.60 21.75 -7.75
N LEU A 64 -4.85 21.30 -7.59
CA LEU A 64 -6.05 22.06 -7.97
C LEU A 64 -6.41 23.18 -6.98
N GLY A 65 -5.68 23.32 -5.87
CA GLY A 65 -5.92 24.35 -4.85
C GLY A 65 -7.10 24.07 -3.92
N TYR A 66 -7.62 22.84 -3.92
CA TYR A 66 -8.71 22.43 -3.00
C TYR A 66 -8.20 22.08 -1.60
N LEU A 67 -6.90 21.85 -1.43
CA LEU A 67 -6.29 21.59 -0.13
C LEU A 67 -5.30 22.69 0.24
N SER A 68 -5.33 23.08 1.52
CA SER A 68 -4.28 23.90 2.09
C SER A 68 -2.95 23.15 2.15
N LEU A 69 -1.86 23.92 2.25
CA LEU A 69 -0.52 23.35 2.31
C LEU A 69 -0.34 22.49 3.57
N SER A 70 -0.82 22.97 4.72
CA SER A 70 -0.74 22.22 5.97
C SER A 70 -1.54 20.90 5.90
N THR A 71 -2.76 20.93 5.38
CA THR A 71 -3.58 19.73 5.19
C THR A 71 -2.90 18.71 4.28
N SER A 72 -2.28 19.17 3.20
CA SER A 72 -1.54 18.32 2.26
C SER A 72 -0.31 17.69 2.91
N ILE A 73 0.49 18.47 3.65
CA ILE A 73 1.64 17.98 4.40
C ILE A 73 1.20 16.96 5.45
N PHE A 74 0.12 17.24 6.18
CA PHE A 74 -0.42 16.30 7.15
C PHE A 74 -0.81 14.98 6.49
N LEU A 75 -1.56 15.00 5.39
CA LEU A 75 -2.01 13.79 4.70
C LEU A 75 -0.86 12.95 4.17
N LEU A 76 0.18 13.56 3.61
CA LEU A 76 1.36 12.84 3.13
C LEU A 76 2.17 12.25 4.29
N SER A 77 2.47 13.03 5.32
CA SER A 77 3.22 12.56 6.48
C SER A 77 2.45 11.51 7.30
N PHE A 78 1.14 11.70 7.49
CA PHE A 78 0.28 10.75 8.20
C PHE A 78 0.12 9.45 7.41
N SER A 79 -0.12 9.53 6.10
CA SER A 79 -0.17 8.35 5.23
C SER A 79 1.14 7.57 5.31
N TYR A 80 2.29 8.26 5.25
CA TYR A 80 3.59 7.60 5.42
C TYR A 80 3.73 6.89 6.77
N LEU A 81 3.34 7.53 7.88
CA LEU A 81 3.44 6.94 9.22
C LEU A 81 2.54 5.70 9.39
N VAL A 82 1.32 5.73 8.86
CA VAL A 82 0.37 4.63 9.02
C VAL A 82 0.68 3.49 8.04
N PHE A 83 0.75 3.81 6.75
CA PHE A 83 0.91 2.80 5.70
C PHE A 83 2.36 2.33 5.57
N GLY A 84 3.36 3.16 5.91
CA GLY A 84 4.77 2.74 5.88
C GLY A 84 5.07 1.60 6.86
N LEU A 85 4.47 1.63 8.06
CA LEU A 85 4.59 0.51 9.00
C LEU A 85 3.93 -0.77 8.46
N GLU A 86 2.79 -0.60 7.79
CA GLU A 86 2.04 -1.71 7.22
C GLU A 86 2.76 -2.34 6.02
N ILE A 87 3.38 -1.55 5.15
CA ILE A 87 4.25 -2.02 4.06
C ILE A 87 5.38 -2.90 4.62
N ILE A 88 6.00 -2.51 5.73
CA ILE A 88 7.04 -3.34 6.38
C ILE A 88 6.44 -4.67 6.87
N ILE A 89 5.30 -4.63 7.56
CA ILE A 89 4.62 -5.85 8.05
C ILE A 89 4.28 -6.79 6.88
N TRP A 90 3.75 -6.22 5.80
CA TRP A 90 3.46 -6.97 4.58
C TRP A 90 4.72 -7.54 3.93
N GLY A 91 5.80 -6.75 3.83
CA GLY A 91 7.09 -7.18 3.31
C GLY A 91 7.65 -8.39 4.05
N ILE A 92 7.53 -8.42 5.38
CA ILE A 92 7.90 -9.58 6.20
C ILE A 92 7.05 -10.81 5.82
N ILE A 93 5.72 -10.66 5.70
CA ILE A 93 4.81 -11.75 5.34
C ILE A 93 5.11 -12.27 3.92
N ALA A 94 5.35 -11.37 2.97
CA ALA A 94 5.71 -11.72 1.60
C ALA A 94 7.03 -12.49 1.56
N THR A 95 8.07 -12.00 2.25
CA THR A 95 9.38 -12.65 2.35
C THR A 95 9.28 -14.06 2.95
N VAL A 96 8.52 -14.23 4.04
CA VAL A 96 8.33 -15.55 4.66
C VAL A 96 7.58 -16.49 3.72
N SER A 97 6.55 -15.99 3.03
CA SER A 97 5.75 -16.79 2.11
C SER A 97 6.54 -17.23 0.88
N SER A 98 7.38 -16.34 0.33
CA SER A 98 8.28 -16.67 -0.77
C SER A 98 9.36 -17.64 -0.32
N LEU A 99 9.92 -17.49 0.89
CA LEU A 99 10.89 -18.43 1.47
C LEU A 99 10.30 -19.86 1.59
N ILE A 100 9.10 -20.01 2.15
CA ILE A 100 8.43 -21.32 2.28
C ILE A 100 8.25 -21.95 0.90
N THR A 101 7.86 -21.14 -0.09
CA THR A 101 7.69 -21.60 -1.48
C THR A 101 9.02 -22.04 -2.10
N THR A 102 10.11 -21.29 -1.86
CA THR A 102 11.46 -21.64 -2.30
C THR A 102 11.93 -22.95 -1.70
N MET A 103 11.73 -23.17 -0.40
CA MET A 103 12.12 -24.40 0.29
C MET A 103 11.31 -25.61 -0.21
N GLY A 104 10.01 -25.42 -0.49
CA GLY A 104 9.13 -26.48 -0.98
C GLY A 104 9.36 -26.85 -2.45
N THR A 105 9.62 -25.86 -3.31
CA THR A 105 9.79 -26.08 -4.77
C THR A 105 11.24 -26.28 -5.20
N ARG A 106 12.22 -25.90 -4.35
CA ARG A 106 13.66 -25.82 -4.65
C ARG A 106 13.98 -25.04 -5.94
N SER A 107 13.11 -24.10 -6.31
CA SER A 107 13.26 -23.28 -7.51
C SER A 107 14.21 -22.11 -7.25
N TRP A 108 15.27 -21.99 -8.06
CA TRP A 108 16.20 -20.87 -7.99
C TRP A 108 15.52 -19.52 -8.23
N LYS A 109 14.46 -19.49 -9.05
CA LYS A 109 13.66 -18.27 -9.30
C LYS A 109 12.93 -17.81 -8.04
N ALA A 110 12.39 -18.75 -7.28
CA ALA A 110 11.74 -18.45 -6.00
C ALA A 110 12.78 -17.91 -5.00
N GLY A 111 14.00 -18.45 -5.00
CA GLY A 111 15.10 -17.93 -4.17
C GLY A 111 15.48 -16.48 -4.50
N ILE A 112 15.48 -16.09 -5.78
CA ILE A 112 15.71 -14.69 -6.18
C ILE A 112 14.58 -13.78 -5.69
N ILE A 113 13.32 -14.22 -5.82
CA ILE A 113 12.15 -13.47 -5.33
C ILE A 113 12.27 -13.25 -3.81
N THR A 114 12.61 -14.30 -3.06
CA THR A 114 12.82 -14.19 -1.60
C THR A 114 13.94 -13.22 -1.23
N ALA A 115 15.06 -13.24 -1.96
CA ALA A 115 16.16 -12.31 -1.72
C ALA A 115 15.75 -10.86 -2.02
N TYR A 116 14.99 -10.63 -3.09
CA TYR A 116 14.43 -9.33 -3.42
C TYR A 116 13.44 -8.84 -2.35
N ASP A 117 12.47 -9.67 -1.95
CA ASP A 117 11.47 -9.31 -0.93
C ASP A 117 12.15 -8.94 0.39
N ALA A 118 13.17 -9.70 0.79
CA ALA A 118 13.95 -9.43 2.00
C ALA A 118 14.71 -8.10 1.90
N PHE A 119 15.35 -7.84 0.77
CA PHE A 119 16.07 -6.58 0.53
C PHE A 119 15.10 -5.39 0.55
N ALA A 120 13.98 -5.48 -0.16
CA ALA A 120 12.95 -4.44 -0.21
C ALA A 120 12.42 -4.15 1.21
N THR A 121 12.06 -5.19 1.96
CA THR A 121 11.58 -5.05 3.35
C THR A 121 12.60 -4.35 4.26
N ILE A 122 13.89 -4.67 4.12
CA ILE A 122 14.96 -4.01 4.89
C ILE A 122 15.11 -2.54 4.49
N PHE A 123 15.06 -2.26 3.18
CA PHE A 123 15.17 -0.90 2.66
C PHE A 123 13.99 -0.04 3.12
N ASP A 124 12.76 -0.54 3.00
CA ASP A 124 11.54 0.13 3.46
C ASP A 124 11.58 0.38 4.96
N ALA A 125 12.03 -0.60 5.76
CA ALA A 125 12.19 -0.44 7.20
C ALA A 125 13.25 0.62 7.55
N TRP A 126 14.36 0.65 6.82
CA TRP A 126 15.40 1.66 6.99
C TRP A 126 14.88 3.07 6.67
N GLU A 127 14.21 3.24 5.52
CA GLU A 127 13.63 4.52 5.11
C GLU A 127 12.58 5.00 6.12
N TYR A 128 11.70 4.10 6.56
CA TYR A 128 10.68 4.38 7.56
C TYR A 128 11.30 4.85 8.87
N ILE A 129 12.27 4.13 9.42
CA ILE A 129 12.92 4.48 10.69
C ILE A 129 13.66 5.82 10.57
N THR A 130 14.40 6.03 9.48
CA THR A 130 15.22 7.25 9.31
C THR A 130 14.38 8.51 9.12
N THR A 131 13.20 8.40 8.53
CA THR A 131 12.29 9.54 8.30
C THR A 131 11.17 9.67 9.32
N PHE A 132 10.95 8.66 10.19
CA PHE A 132 9.83 8.60 11.14
C PHE A 132 9.63 9.89 11.94
N PHE A 133 10.65 10.34 12.68
CA PHE A 133 10.54 11.54 13.51
C PHE A 133 10.37 12.83 12.70
N SER A 134 10.90 12.86 11.46
CA SER A 134 10.68 13.98 10.55
C SER A 134 9.21 14.06 10.13
N ASN A 135 8.61 12.92 9.80
CA ASN A 135 7.20 12.83 9.44
C ASN A 135 6.27 13.11 10.64
N VAL A 136 6.59 12.62 11.85
CA VAL A 136 5.86 12.98 13.08
C VAL A 136 5.90 14.49 13.33
N LYS A 137 7.07 15.10 13.20
CA LYS A 137 7.24 16.55 13.38
C LYS A 137 6.46 17.35 12.33
N SER A 138 6.46 16.89 11.08
CA SER A 138 5.74 17.52 9.97
C SER A 138 4.23 17.43 10.15
N ALA A 139 3.72 16.26 10.52
CA ALA A 139 2.30 16.07 10.85
C ALA A 139 1.85 16.95 12.01
N ARG A 140 2.64 17.01 13.10
CA ARG A 140 2.33 17.88 14.25
C ARG A 140 2.29 19.35 13.86
N LYS A 141 3.33 19.83 13.16
CA LYS A 141 3.38 21.22 12.69
C LYS A 141 2.22 21.57 11.76
N ALA A 142 1.78 20.63 10.95
CA ALA A 142 0.65 20.83 10.08
C ALA A 142 -0.65 20.99 10.87
N ILE A 143 -0.88 20.18 11.90
CA ILE A 143 -2.06 20.31 12.79
C ILE A 143 -2.07 21.66 13.51
N ASP A 144 -0.90 22.14 13.95
CA ASP A 144 -0.78 23.41 14.66
C ASP A 144 -0.97 24.64 13.74
N SER A 145 -1.13 24.44 12.42
CA SER A 145 -1.30 25.52 11.44
C SER A 145 -2.74 26.02 11.38
N SER A 146 -2.91 27.33 11.16
CA SER A 146 -4.22 27.99 11.11
C SER A 146 -5.08 27.61 9.90
N ASP A 147 -4.44 27.14 8.82
CA ASP A 147 -5.08 26.73 7.57
C ASP A 147 -5.37 25.21 7.50
N PHE A 148 -5.15 24.48 8.60
CA PHE A 148 -5.39 23.04 8.66
C PHE A 148 -6.88 22.71 8.73
N SER A 149 -7.30 21.72 7.96
CA SER A 149 -8.70 21.27 7.89
C SER A 149 -8.82 19.77 8.16
N ILE A 150 -9.30 19.42 9.35
CA ILE A 150 -9.55 18.01 9.70
C ILE A 150 -10.66 17.38 8.84
N ILE A 151 -11.60 18.19 8.34
CA ILE A 151 -12.69 17.72 7.49
C ILE A 151 -12.13 17.22 6.16
N ASP A 152 -11.21 17.98 5.55
CA ASP A 152 -10.58 17.60 4.28
C ASP A 152 -9.73 16.33 4.44
N VAL A 153 -9.03 16.21 5.57
CA VAL A 153 -8.30 14.97 5.93
C VAL A 153 -9.25 13.77 5.94
N LEU A 154 -10.36 13.86 6.67
CA LEU A 154 -11.32 12.76 6.78
C LEU A 154 -11.95 12.42 5.43
N LEU A 155 -12.33 13.42 4.65
CA LEU A 155 -12.91 13.23 3.32
C LEU A 155 -11.95 12.48 2.40
N ILE A 156 -10.67 12.86 2.38
CA ILE A 156 -9.66 12.22 1.54
C ILE A 156 -9.43 10.78 1.99
N LEU A 157 -9.24 10.53 3.29
CA LEU A 157 -8.98 9.18 3.79
C LEU A 157 -10.18 8.25 3.56
N ILE A 158 -11.41 8.71 3.82
CA ILE A 158 -12.63 7.92 3.58
C ILE A 158 -12.80 7.63 2.10
N THR A 159 -12.57 8.63 1.23
CA THR A 159 -12.67 8.45 -0.22
C THR A 159 -11.61 7.47 -0.74
N ALA A 160 -10.37 7.60 -0.27
CA ALA A 160 -9.28 6.69 -0.60
C ALA A 160 -9.58 5.25 -0.17
N LEU A 161 -9.98 5.05 1.09
CA LEU A 161 -10.34 3.74 1.63
C LEU A 161 -11.55 3.14 0.90
N GLY A 162 -12.59 3.93 0.62
CA GLY A 162 -13.78 3.49 -0.09
C GLY A 162 -13.46 3.05 -1.52
N ALA A 163 -12.71 3.87 -2.26
CA ALA A 163 -12.30 3.55 -3.62
C ALA A 163 -11.34 2.35 -3.66
N ALA A 164 -10.38 2.28 -2.75
CA ALA A 164 -9.47 1.14 -2.62
C ALA A 164 -10.24 -0.14 -2.35
N PHE A 165 -11.19 -0.12 -1.42
CA PHE A 165 -12.06 -1.26 -1.13
C PHE A 165 -12.81 -1.72 -2.38
N ILE A 166 -13.45 -0.80 -3.13
CA ILE A 166 -14.18 -1.16 -4.35
C ILE A 166 -13.28 -1.87 -5.36
N ILE A 167 -12.11 -1.30 -5.65
CA ILE A 167 -11.18 -1.81 -6.66
C ILE A 167 -10.62 -3.18 -6.23
N THR A 168 -10.08 -3.27 -5.02
CA THR A 168 -9.43 -4.48 -4.50
C THR A 168 -10.44 -5.59 -4.23
N TYR A 169 -11.62 -5.27 -3.68
CA TYR A 169 -12.66 -6.26 -3.44
C TYR A 169 -13.22 -6.85 -4.74
N ALA A 170 -13.32 -6.04 -5.80
CA ALA A 170 -13.69 -6.56 -7.13
C ALA A 170 -12.68 -7.60 -7.62
N ALA A 171 -11.37 -7.30 -7.53
CA ALA A 171 -10.31 -8.23 -7.89
C ALA A 171 -10.34 -9.51 -7.03
N TYR A 172 -10.51 -9.36 -5.71
CA TYR A 172 -10.66 -10.47 -4.77
C TYR A 172 -11.84 -11.39 -5.13
N LYS A 173 -12.99 -10.80 -5.46
CA LYS A 173 -14.18 -11.56 -5.85
C LYS A 173 -13.96 -12.34 -7.14
N GLU A 174 -13.25 -11.77 -8.11
CA GLU A 174 -12.91 -12.47 -9.34
C GLU A 174 -11.94 -13.63 -9.11
N GLY A 175 -10.90 -13.44 -8.29
CA GLY A 175 -10.00 -14.53 -7.87
C GLY A 175 -10.73 -15.66 -7.14
N TYR A 176 -11.64 -15.33 -6.23
CA TYR A 176 -12.46 -16.33 -5.53
C TYR A 176 -13.29 -17.19 -6.50
N LYS A 177 -13.77 -16.61 -7.60
CA LYS A 177 -14.58 -17.30 -8.60
C LYS A 177 -13.76 -18.03 -9.66
N ALA A 178 -12.53 -17.61 -9.96
CA ALA A 178 -11.78 -18.07 -11.15
C ALA A 178 -11.69 -19.60 -11.29
N ARG A 179 -11.48 -20.33 -10.19
CA ARG A 179 -11.43 -21.80 -10.21
C ARG A 179 -12.78 -22.52 -10.43
N LEU A 180 -13.90 -21.81 -10.39
CA LEU A 180 -15.24 -22.37 -10.74
C LEU A 180 -15.50 -22.36 -12.25
N ARG A 181 -14.75 -21.60 -13.06
CA ARG A 181 -14.93 -21.55 -14.52
C ARG A 181 -14.20 -22.67 -15.27
N TYR A 182 -13.32 -23.40 -14.60
CA TYR A 182 -12.51 -24.47 -15.18
C TYR A 182 -12.95 -25.88 -14.76
N TRP A 183 -14.16 -26.00 -14.19
CA TRP A 183 -14.88 -27.23 -13.87
C TRP A 183 -16.30 -27.11 -14.41
#